data_AF-A0A842MPL1-F1
#
_entry.id   AF-A0A842MPL1-F1
#
_cell.length_a   1.000
_cell.length_b   1.000
_cell.length_c   1.000
_cell.angle_alpha   90.00
_cell.angle_beta   90.00
_cell.angle_gamma   90.00
#
_symmetry.space_group_name_H-M   'P 1'
#
loop_
_entity.id
_entity.type
_entity.pdbx_description
1 polymer ?
#
loop_
_entity_poly.entity_id
_entity_poly.type
_entity_poly.pdbx_seq_one_letter_code
_entity_poly.pdbx_strand_id
1 'polypeptide(L)' 'ILHVEGPVEKGDFVLLFNKHGECLGYGLVKQNPHKARKGLVIKNLLDIGDFLRREKKDETRPS' A
#
# COMPACT_ATOMS: atom_id res chain seq x y z
N ILE A 1 4.56 -11.02 -3.52
CA ILE A 1 5.16 -9.81 -4.12
C ILE A 1 5.89 -10.28 -5.36
N LEU A 2 5.54 -9.74 -6.54
CA LEU A 2 6.11 -10.21 -7.81
C LEU A 2 7.45 -9.55 -8.11
N HIS A 3 7.58 -8.27 -7.77
CA HIS A 3 8.77 -7.47 -8.01
C HIS A 3 8.94 -6.43 -6.90
N VAL A 4 10.18 -6.01 -6.67
CA VAL A 4 10.56 -4.95 -5.72
C VAL A 4 11.59 -4.09 -6.45
N GLU A 5 11.33 -2.78 -6.51
CA GLU A 5 12.24 -1.80 -7.07
C GLU A 5 12.99 -1.06 -5.97
N GLY A 6 14.30 -0.96 -6.11
CA GLY A 6 15.16 -0.26 -5.16
C GLY A 6 15.48 -1.04 -3.87
N PRO A 7 16.32 -0.47 -3.00
CA PRO A 7 16.62 -1.05 -1.69
C PRO A 7 15.38 -0.97 -0.78
N VAL A 8 15.18 -2.02 0.03
CA VAL A 8 14.08 -2.07 0.99
C VAL A 8 14.46 -2.82 2.25
N GLU A 9 14.22 -2.20 3.40
CA GLU A 9 14.45 -2.75 4.73
C GLU A 9 13.17 -2.75 5.57
N LYS A 10 13.22 -3.52 6.67
CA LYS A 10 12.11 -3.55 7.62
C LYS A 10 12.01 -2.18 8.30
N GLY A 11 10.83 -1.58 8.27
CA GLY A 11 10.58 -0.24 8.80
C GLY A 11 10.50 0.83 7.72
N ASP A 12 10.86 0.51 6.47
CA ASP A 12 10.74 1.45 5.36
C ASP A 12 9.29 1.66 4.96
N PHE A 13 9.01 2.87 4.45
CA PHE A 13 7.78 3.16 3.75
C PHE A 13 7.95 2.86 2.27
N VAL A 14 6.97 2.17 1.68
CA VAL A 14 6.98 1.76 0.28
C VAL A 14 5.68 2.13 -0.41
N LEU A 15 5.77 2.39 -1.71
CA LEU A 15 4.60 2.47 -2.57
C LEU A 15 4.19 1.06 -3.02
N LEU A 16 2.88 0.84 -3.11
CA LEU A 16 2.30 -0.42 -3.53
C LEU A 16 1.72 -0.26 -4.92
N PHE A 17 2.21 -1.04 -5.87
CA PHE A 17 1.73 -1.05 -7.24
C PHE A 17 1.05 -2.39 -7.55
N ASN A 18 0.05 -2.35 -8.43
CA ASN A 18 -0.48 -3.56 -9.03
C ASN A 18 0.39 -4.03 -10.21
N LYS A 19 0.04 -5.17 -10.81
CA LYS A 19 0.76 -5.73 -11.96
C LYS A 19 0.71 -4.88 -13.24
N HIS A 20 -0.13 -3.85 -13.29
CA HIS A 20 -0.30 -2.93 -14.41
C HIS A 20 0.50 -1.63 -14.21
N GLY A 21 1.22 -1.48 -13.09
CA GLY A 21 1.98 -0.27 -12.78
C GLY A 21 1.15 0.85 -12.16
N GLU A 22 -0.08 0.57 -11.72
CA GLU A 22 -0.93 1.56 -11.06
C GLU A 22 -0.61 1.62 -9.57
N CYS A 23 -0.39 2.82 -9.03
CA CYS A 23 -0.17 3.02 -7.60
C CYS A 23 -1.48 2.81 -6.83
N LEU A 24 -1.50 1.80 -5.96
CA LEU A 24 -2.64 1.48 -5.11
C LEU A 24 -2.59 2.21 -3.77
N GLY A 25 -1.41 2.65 -3.32
CA GLY A 25 -1.24 3.27 -2.01
C GLY A 25 0.19 3.17 -1.48
N TYR A 26 0.34 3.35 -0.16
CA TYR A 26 1.61 3.22 0.53
C TYR A 26 1.48 2.40 1.81
N GLY A 27 2.58 1.76 2.21
CA GLY A 27 2.61 0.88 3.37
C GLY A 27 3.96 0.86 4.07
N LEU A 28 3.98 0.19 5.22
CA LEU A 28 5.17 0.02 6.06
C LEU A 28 5.67 -1.42 5.96
N VAL A 29 6.94 -1.59 5.63
CA VAL A 29 7.58 -2.91 5.54
C VAL A 29 7.68 -3.53 6.94
N LYS A 30 7.05 -4.70 7.14
CA LYS A 30 7.10 -5.46 8.39
C LYS A 30 8.10 -6.60 8.35
N GLN A 31 8.36 -7.13 7.16
CA GLN A 31 9.33 -8.18 6.90
C GLN A 31 10.03 -7.90 5.58
N ASN A 32 11.31 -8.28 5.46
CA ASN A 32 12.04 -8.10 4.21
C ASN A 32 11.33 -8.91 3.09
N PRO A 33 10.86 -8.26 2.02
CA PRO A 33 10.05 -8.90 0.98
C PRO A 33 10.81 -9.95 0.16
N HIS A 34 12.15 -9.89 0.12
CA HIS A 34 12.97 -10.91 -0.55
C HIS A 34 13.13 -12.20 0.27
N LYS A 35 12.92 -12.14 1.59
CA LYS A 35 13.11 -13.28 2.51
C LYS A 35 11.79 -13.85 3.06
N ALA A 36 10.70 -13.10 2.97
CA ALA A 36 9.42 -13.48 3.55
C ALA A 36 8.81 -14.70 2.82
N ARG A 37 8.57 -15.79 3.57
CA ARG A 37 7.91 -17.00 3.04
C ARG A 37 6.40 -17.02 3.32
N LYS A 38 5.96 -16.39 4.40
CA LYS A 38 4.55 -16.35 4.84
C LYS A 38 4.29 -15.17 5.78
N GLY A 39 3.01 -14.84 5.97
CA GLY A 39 2.57 -13.78 6.88
C GLY A 39 2.55 -12.39 6.28
N LEU A 40 2.34 -11.38 7.12
CA LEU A 40 2.19 -9.98 6.70
C LEU A 40 3.56 -9.38 6.32
N VAL A 41 3.75 -9.05 5.04
CA VAL A 41 5.00 -8.44 4.55
C VAL A 41 4.95 -6.92 4.65
N ILE A 42 3.86 -6.31 4.15
CA ILE A 42 3.63 -4.87 4.17
C ILE A 42 2.36 -4.59 4.96
N LYS A 43 2.43 -3.72 5.97
CA LYS A 43 1.26 -3.18 6.66
C LYS A 43 0.71 -2.01 5.85
N ASN A 44 -0.55 -2.09 5.43
CA ASN A 44 -1.24 -0.97 4.78
C ASN A 44 -1.31 0.25 5.72
N LEU A 45 -1.07 1.44 5.17
CA LEU A 45 -1.23 2.73 5.85
C LEU A 45 -2.29 3.61 5.18
N LEU A 46 -2.28 3.69 3.85
CA LEU A 46 -3.32 4.34 3.06
C LEU A 46 -3.36 3.71 1.68
N ASP A 47 -4.57 3.52 1.17
CA ASP A 47 -4.78 3.11 -0.21
C ASP A 47 -5.81 4.00 -0.94
N ILE A 48 -5.90 3.81 -2.25
CA ILE A 48 -6.87 4.49 -3.11
C ILE A 48 -8.31 4.23 -2.65
N GLY A 49 -8.59 3.07 -2.04
CA GLY A 49 -9.89 2.76 -1.47
C GLY A 49 -10.24 3.64 -0.27
N ASP A 50 -9.27 3.95 0.59
CA ASP A 50 -9.46 4.91 1.69
C ASP A 50 -9.83 6.29 1.17
N PHE A 51 -9.14 6.75 0.13
CA PHE A 51 -9.45 8.03 -0.52
C PHE A 51 -10.86 8.03 -1.12
N LEU A 52 -11.19 7.04 -1.96
CA LEU A 52 -12.50 6.96 -2.61
C LEU A 52 -13.66 6.85 -1.61
N ARG A 53 -13.45 6.18 -0.46
CA ARG A 53 -14.46 6.13 0.61
C ARG A 53 -14.63 7.46 1.34
N ARG A 54 -13.61 8.32 1.38
CA ARG A 54 -13.69 9.66 1.97
C ARG A 54 -14.47 10.59 1.04
N GLU A 55 -14.12 10.63 -0.24
CA GLU A 55 -14.81 11.47 -1.23
C GLU A 55 -16.31 11.12 -1.33
N LYS A 56 -16.64 9.83 -1.38
CA LYS A 56 -18.05 9.38 -1.41
C LYS A 56 -18.87 9.81 -0.19
N LYS A 57 -18.24 9.96 0.97
CA LYS A 57 -18.93 10.45 2.17
C LYS A 57 -19.19 11.95 2.08
N ASP A 58 -18.32 12.69 1.42
CA ASP A 58 -18.47 14.14 1.25
C ASP A 58 -19.55 14.49 0.23
N GLU A 59 -19.77 13.66 -0.79
CA GLU A 59 -20.91 13.81 -1.72
C GLU A 59 -22.30 13.69 -1.05
N THR A 60 -22.39 13.02 0.11
CA THR A 60 -23.65 12.83 0.83
C THR A 60 -23.95 13.86 1.92
N ARG A 61 -23.04 14.81 2.17
CA ARG A 61 -23.30 15.91 3.12
C ARG A 61 -24.03 17.04 2.39
N PRO A 62 -25.26 17.41 2.80
CA PRO A 62 -25.91 18.59 2.24
C PRO A 62 -25.09 19.82 2.65
N SER A 63 -24.76 20.63 1.63
CA SER A 63 -24.13 21.95 1.74
C SER A 63 -24.98 22.94 2.51
#